data_AF-A0A1H9R0E0-F1
#
_entry.id   AF-A0A1H9R0E0-F1
#
_cell.length_a   1.000
_cell.length_b   1.000
_cell.length_c   1.000
_cell.angle_alpha   90.00
_cell.angle_beta   90.00
_cell.angle_gamma   90.00
#
_symmetry.space_group_name_H-M   'P 1'
#
loop_
_entity.id
_entity.type
_entity.pdbx_description
1 polymer ?
#
loop_
_entity_poly.entity_id
_entity_poly.type
_entity_poly.pdbx_seq_one_letter_code
_entity_poly.pdbx_strand_id
1 'polypeptide(L)' 'MARKTQRAELSLSAGQRSKLEQISKARKAPLREIQRAQVLLHYADGISI' A
#
# COMPACT_ATOMS: atom_id res chain seq x y z
N MET A 1 19.09 -16.55 8.98
CA MET A 1 18.71 -16.47 7.56
C MET A 1 17.26 -16.01 7.50
N ALA A 2 17.00 -14.83 6.93
CA ALA A 2 15.66 -14.25 6.88
C ALA A 2 14.73 -15.15 6.06
N ARG A 3 13.67 -15.67 6.70
CA ARG A 3 12.64 -16.49 6.06
C ARG A 3 12.02 -15.63 4.96
N LYS A 4 12.19 -15.99 3.69
CA LYS A 4 11.48 -15.33 2.57
C LYS A 4 9.99 -15.37 2.90
N THR A 5 9.40 -14.21 3.14
CA THR A 5 7.97 -14.06 3.37
C THR A 5 7.23 -14.59 2.15
N GLN A 6 6.40 -15.63 2.33
CA GLN A 6 5.57 -16.23 1.27
C GLN A 6 4.38 -15.33 0.87
N ARG A 7 4.48 -14.02 1.08
CA ARG A 7 3.36 -13.12 0.82
C ARG A 7 3.18 -12.99 -0.69
N ALA A 8 1.96 -13.19 -1.16
CA ALA A 8 1.61 -13.08 -2.57
C ALA A 8 1.78 -11.63 -3.05
N GLU A 9 2.21 -11.45 -4.30
CA GLU A 9 2.30 -10.14 -4.92
C GLU A 9 0.92 -9.45 -4.92
N LEU A 10 0.90 -8.18 -4.52
CA LEU A 10 -0.31 -7.37 -4.56
C LEU A 10 -0.40 -6.66 -5.91
N SER A 11 -1.10 -7.27 -6.86
CA SER A 11 -1.44 -6.60 -8.12
C SER A 11 -2.63 -5.66 -7.91
N LEU A 12 -2.38 -4.35 -7.99
CA LEU A 12 -3.43 -3.33 -7.96
C LEU A 12 -3.82 -2.96 -9.38
N SER A 13 -5.12 -2.89 -9.66
CA SER A 13 -5.59 -2.26 -10.89
C SER A 13 -5.35 -0.74 -10.86
N ALA A 14 -5.29 -0.09 -12.02
CA ALA A 14 -5.06 1.36 -12.09
C ALA A 14 -6.07 2.17 -11.27
N GLY A 15 -7.34 1.74 -11.24
CA GLY A 15 -8.38 2.39 -10.43
C GLY A 15 -8.18 2.19 -8.92
N GLN A 16 -7.75 1.00 -8.50
CA GLN A 16 -7.44 0.71 -7.09
C GLN A 16 -6.22 1.50 -6.61
N ARG A 17 -5.17 1.57 -7.44
CA ARG A 17 -3.96 2.35 -7.16
C ARG A 17 -4.29 3.84 -6.99
N SER A 18 -5.03 4.41 -7.94
CA SER A 18 -5.46 5.82 -7.88
C SER A 18 -6.27 6.12 -6.60
N LYS A 19 -7.17 5.21 -6.19
CA LYS A 19 -7.93 5.35 -4.95
C LYS A 19 -7.04 5.33 -3.70
N LEU A 20 -6.06 4.42 -3.64
CA LEU A 20 -5.10 4.36 -2.54
C LEU A 20 -4.19 5.59 -2.50
N GLU A 21 -3.80 6.14 -3.65
CA GLU A 21 -3.04 7.39 -3.73
C GLU A 21 -3.85 8.61 -3.26
N GLN A 22 -5.15 8.64 -3.54
CA GLN A 22 -6.03 9.68 -3.00
C GLN A 22 -6.15 9.59 -1.49
N ILE A 23 -6.29 8.38 -0.94
CA ILE A 23 -6.37 8.16 0.52
C ILE A 23 -5.04 8.49 1.20
N SER A 24 -3.89 8.11 0.61
CA SER A 24 -2.58 8.39 1.19
C SER A 24 -2.22 9.88 1.24
N LYS A 25 -2.86 10.70 0.40
CA LYS A 25 -2.70 12.16 0.37
C LYS A 25 -3.85 12.91 1.08
N ALA A 26 -4.87 12.19 1.56
CA ALA A 26 -6.04 12.80 2.18
C ALA A 26 -5.67 13.42 3.54
N ARG A 27 -5.87 14.73 3.69
CA ARG A 27 -5.60 15.45 4.95
C ARG A 27 -6.70 15.32 6.00
N LYS A 28 -7.88 14.82 5.59
CA LYS A 28 -9.07 14.63 6.44
C LYS A 28 -9.29 13.18 6.88
N ALA A 29 -8.50 12.25 6.35
CA ALA A 29 -8.65 10.83 6.69
C ALA A 29 -7.97 10.51 8.04
N PRO A 30 -8.43 9.47 8.75
CA PRO A 30 -7.73 8.96 9.92
C PRO A 30 -6.28 8.59 9.57
N LEU A 31 -5.33 8.92 10.46
CA LEU A 31 -3.90 8.64 10.24
C LEU A 31 -3.63 7.16 9.91
N ARG A 32 -4.35 6.23 10.53
CA ARG A 32 -4.24 4.79 10.28
C ARG A 32 -4.60 4.41 8.85
N GLU A 33 -5.61 5.05 8.25
CA GLU A 33 -6.00 4.77 6.86
C GLU A 33 -4.95 5.30 5.87
N ILE A 34 -4.42 6.49 6.14
CA ILE A 34 -3.33 7.10 5.36
C ILE A 34 -2.11 6.17 5.36
N GLN A 35 -1.66 5.75 6.54
CA GLN A 35 -0.52 4.85 6.71
C GLN A 35 -0.77 3.49 6.03
N ARG A 36 -1.98 2.92 6.19
CA ARG A 36 -2.34 1.65 5.54
C ARG A 36 -2.31 1.78 4.02
N ALA A 37 -2.82 2.87 3.46
CA ALA A 37 -2.79 3.11 2.02
C ALA A 37 -1.35 3.24 1.50
N GLN A 38 -0.46 3.91 2.24
CA GLN A 38 0.97 3.99 1.92
C GLN A 38 1.63 2.62 1.92
N VAL A 39 1.40 1.80 2.96
CA VAL A 39 1.96 0.44 3.05
C VAL A 39 1.47 -0.43 1.89
N LEU A 40 0.20 -0.34 1.51
CA LEU A 40 -0.34 -1.11 0.38
C LEU A 40 0.26 -0.67 -0.96
N LEU A 41 0.47 0.63 -1.17
CA LEU A 41 1.14 1.13 -2.37
C LEU A 41 2.59 0.66 -2.44
N HIS A 42 3.35 0.78 -1.35
CA HIS A 42 4.72 0.30 -1.28
C HIS A 42 4.84 -1.21 -1.47
N TYR A 43 3.91 -1.98 -0.89
CA TYR A 43 3.86 -3.42 -1.05
C TYR A 43 3.56 -3.83 -2.51
N ALA A 44 2.66 -3.10 -3.19
CA ALA A 44 2.41 -3.29 -4.62
C ALA A 44 3.61 -2.90 -5.50
N ASP A 45 4.42 -1.92 -5.06
CA ASP A 45 5.67 -1.52 -5.72
C ASP A 45 6.84 -2.48 -5.43
N GLY A 46 6.62 -3.55 -4.66
CA GLY A 46 7.66 -4.51 -4.27
C GLY A 46 8.68 -3.94 -3.27
N ILE A 47 8.41 -2.76 -2.70
CA ILE A 47 9.23 -2.15 -1.67
C ILE A 47 8.89 -2.88 -0.36
N SER A 48 9.77 -3.80 0.04
CA SER A 48 9.65 -4.48 1.32
C SER A 48 9.91 -3.48 2.45
N ILE A 49 8.82 -3.07 3.11
CA ILE A 49 8.83 -2.33 4.38
C ILE A 49 8.91 -3.30 5.55
#